data_AF-A0A968KK62-F1
#
_entry.id   AF-A0A968KK62-F1
#
_cell.length_a   1.000
_cell.length_b   1.000
_cell.length_c   1.000
_cell.angle_alpha   90.00
_cell.angle_beta   90.00
_cell.angle_gamma   90.00
#
_symmetry.space_group_name_H-M   'P 1'
#
loop_
_entity.id
_entity.type
_entity.pdbx_description
1 polymer ?
#
loop_
_entity_poly.entity_id
_entity_poly.type
_entity_poly.pdbx_seq_one_letter_code
_entity_poly.pdbx_strand_id
1 'polypeptide(L)' 'MTMTTANEDLYPSRVEGKPSRFPRKDPVVFEGGELKAPLTVELVSQYERDGFLTFPDLFSESEVAAYQA' A
#
# COMPACT_ATOMS: atom_id res chain seq x y z
N MET A 1 31.19 5.90 23.67
CA MET A 1 30.67 6.67 22.52
C MET A 1 29.59 5.82 21.87
N THR A 2 28.36 5.91 22.37
CA THR A 2 27.23 5.11 21.87
C THR A 2 26.69 5.78 20.61
N MET A 3 26.96 5.17 19.46
CA MET A 3 26.34 5.54 18.18
C MET A 3 24.89 5.06 18.20
N THR A 4 23.98 5.95 18.55
CA THR A 4 22.56 5.77 18.25
C THR A 4 22.43 5.85 16.73
N THR A 5 22.24 4.72 16.06
CA THR A 5 21.78 4.69 14.67
C THR A 5 20.39 5.32 14.65
N ALA A 6 20.33 6.62 14.36
CA ALA A 6 19.07 7.26 14.06
C ALA A 6 18.50 6.58 12.82
N ASN A 7 17.33 5.94 12.94
CA ASN A 7 16.57 5.54 11.76
C ASN A 7 16.36 6.80 10.91
N GLU A 8 16.85 6.77 9.67
CA GLU A 8 16.69 7.86 8.72
C GLU A 8 15.20 8.03 8.38
N ASP A 9 14.66 9.23 8.58
CA ASP A 9 13.30 9.55 8.14
C ASP A 9 13.30 9.75 6.61
N LEU A 10 12.85 8.72 5.90
CA LEU A 10 12.78 8.74 4.44
C LEU A 10 11.64 9.61 3.89
N TYR A 11 10.66 9.98 4.72
CA TYR A 11 9.46 10.72 4.32
C TYR A 11 9.14 11.88 5.28
N PRO A 12 10.06 12.85 5.43
CA PRO A 12 9.90 13.92 6.40
C PRO A 12 8.71 14.81 6.04
N SER A 13 7.86 15.08 7.03
CA SER A 13 6.66 15.91 6.90
C SER A 13 6.55 16.87 8.09
N ARG A 14 6.03 18.08 7.85
CA ARG A 14 5.88 19.16 8.86
C ARG A 14 7.17 19.66 9.50
N VAL A 15 8.31 19.43 8.86
CA VAL A 15 9.62 19.94 9.29
C VAL A 15 9.98 21.27 8.63
N GLU A 16 9.60 21.45 7.37
CA GLU A 16 9.85 22.66 6.59
C GLU A 16 8.69 23.63 6.66
N GLY A 17 8.98 24.92 6.55
CA GLY A 17 7.96 25.99 6.51
C GLY A 17 7.13 26.02 5.22
N LYS A 18 7.43 25.16 4.24
CA LYS A 18 6.72 25.07 2.96
C LYS A 18 6.50 23.59 2.58
N PRO A 19 5.33 23.24 2.04
CA PRO A 19 5.08 21.89 1.56
C PRO A 19 5.91 21.58 0.31
N SER A 20 6.34 20.33 0.18
CA SER A 20 7.05 19.81 -0.99
C SER A 20 6.40 18.52 -1.49
N ARG A 21 6.61 18.22 -2.78
CA ARG A 21 6.34 16.90 -3.35
C ARG A 21 7.68 16.20 -3.54
N PHE A 22 7.77 14.94 -3.16
CA PHE A 22 8.95 14.10 -3.37
C PHE A 22 8.51 12.73 -3.91
N PRO A 23 9.40 12.01 -4.61
CA PRO A 23 9.08 10.69 -5.14
C PRO A 23 8.86 9.68 -4.00
N ARG A 24 8.01 8.69 -4.27
CA ARG A 24 7.92 7.48 -3.45
C ARG A 24 9.28 6.75 -3.49
N LYS A 25 9.77 6.29 -2.35
CA LYS A 25 11.04 5.57 -2.22
C LYS A 25 10.85 4.04 -2.17
N ASP A 26 9.62 3.58 -1.96
CA ASP A 26 9.26 2.17 -1.91
C ASP A 26 8.55 1.71 -3.20
N PRO A 27 8.70 0.44 -3.62
CA PRO A 27 7.84 -0.17 -4.64
C PRO A 27 6.36 -0.11 -4.26
N VAL A 28 5.45 -0.06 -5.23
CA VAL A 28 4.00 -0.14 -4.97
C VAL A 28 3.59 -1.59 -4.74
N VAL A 29 4.04 -2.49 -5.63
CA VAL A 29 3.90 -3.93 -5.49
C VAL A 29 5.25 -4.49 -5.08
N PHE A 30 5.27 -5.20 -3.97
CA PHE A 30 6.41 -6.00 -3.56
C PHE A 30 6.20 -7.41 -4.12
N GLU A 31 7.23 -7.97 -4.74
CA GLU A 31 7.20 -9.36 -5.17
C GLU A 31 7.01 -10.26 -3.93
N GLY A 32 5.89 -10.98 -3.89
CA GLY A 32 5.68 -12.02 -2.88
C GLY A 32 6.62 -13.20 -3.17
N GLY A 33 7.13 -13.84 -2.12
CA GLY A 33 7.93 -15.06 -2.23
C GLY A 33 7.17 -16.22 -2.91
N GLU A 34 7.52 -17.47 -2.61
CA GLU A 34 7.10 -18.68 -3.36
C GLU A 34 5.57 -18.89 -3.59
N LEU A 35 4.69 -18.11 -2.96
CA LEU A 35 3.24 -18.19 -3.11
C LEU A 35 2.73 -17.34 -4.28
N LYS A 36 1.96 -17.96 -5.18
CA LYS A 36 1.26 -17.26 -6.26
C LYS A 36 0.24 -16.29 -5.68
N ALA A 37 0.23 -15.06 -6.19
CA ALA A 37 -0.74 -14.04 -5.82
C ALA A 37 -2.18 -14.52 -6.15
N PRO A 38 -3.19 -14.20 -5.31
CA PRO A 38 -4.59 -14.49 -5.58
C PRO A 38 -5.21 -13.54 -6.62
N LEU A 39 -4.42 -12.61 -7.17
CA LEU A 39 -4.82 -11.62 -8.17
C LEU A 39 -4.23 -11.97 -9.52
N THR A 40 -4.94 -11.62 -10.59
CA THR A 40 -4.39 -11.72 -11.94
C THR A 40 -3.30 -10.66 -12.17
N VAL A 41 -2.45 -10.88 -13.16
CA VAL A 41 -1.36 -9.94 -13.52
C VAL A 41 -1.93 -8.57 -13.89
N GLU A 42 -3.10 -8.54 -14.53
CA GLU A 42 -3.78 -7.31 -14.93
C GLU A 42 -4.24 -6.50 -13.72
N LEU A 43 -4.80 -7.17 -12.70
CA LEU A 43 -5.20 -6.52 -11.46
C LEU A 43 -3.99 -6.02 -10.66
N VAL A 44 -2.90 -6.78 -10.62
CA VAL A 44 -1.63 -6.32 -10.00
C VAL A 44 -1.11 -5.08 -10.71
N SER A 45 -1.11 -5.09 -12.06
CA SER A 45 -0.67 -3.96 -12.87
C SER A 45 -1.58 -2.74 -12.72
N GLN A 46 -2.89 -2.96 -12.57
CA GLN A 46 -3.85 -1.88 -12.29
C GLN A 46 -3.58 -1.26 -10.92
N TYR A 47 -3.38 -2.07 -9.88
CA TYR A 47 -3.06 -1.58 -8.54
C TYR A 47 -1.75 -0.79 -8.53
N GLU A 48 -0.72 -1.28 -9.22
CA GLU A 48 0.57 -0.60 -9.32
C GLU A 48 0.46 0.78 -9.97
N ARG A 49 -0.33 0.89 -11.06
CA ARG A 49 -0.51 2.14 -11.80
C ARG A 49 -1.46 3.11 -11.12
N ASP A 50 -2.60 2.63 -10.63
CA ASP A 50 -3.72 3.45 -10.19
C ASP A 50 -3.72 3.66 -8.66
N GLY A 51 -3.03 2.80 -7.91
CA GLY A 51 -2.93 2.88 -6.44
C GLY A 51 -4.14 2.34 -5.68
N PHE A 52 -5.11 1.74 -6.37
CA PHE A 52 -6.30 1.12 -5.77
C PHE A 52 -6.89 0.02 -6.67
N LEU A 53 -7.75 -0.81 -6.09
CA LEU A 53 -8.57 -1.79 -6.80
C LEU A 53 -10.00 -1.77 -6.24
N THR A 54 -10.95 -2.21 -7.06
CA THR A 54 -12.34 -2.41 -6.66
C THR A 54 -12.75 -3.84 -6.96
N PHE A 55 -13.34 -4.51 -5.98
CA PHE A 55 -13.87 -5.87 -6.13
C PHE A 55 -15.38 -5.84 -5.87
N PRO A 56 -16.20 -5.75 -6.92
CA PRO A 56 -17.63 -5.98 -6.76
C PRO A 56 -17.83 -7.42 -6.26
N ASP A 57 -18.83 -7.60 -5.38
CA ASP A 57 -19.23 -8.92 -4.89
C ASP A 57 -18.11 -9.72 -4.20
N LEU A 58 -17.16 -9.03 -3.55
CA LEU A 58 -16.12 -9.68 -2.74
C LEU A 58 -16.71 -10.51 -1.60
N PHE A 59 -17.84 -10.06 -1.05
CA PHE A 59 -18.62 -10.77 -0.04
C PHE A 59 -19.98 -11.14 -0.61
N SER A 60 -20.49 -12.28 -0.16
CA SER A 60 -21.89 -12.66 -0.40
C SER A 60 -22.86 -11.73 0.35
N GLU A 61 -24.11 -11.67 -0.11
CA GLU A 61 -25.15 -10.85 0.52
C GLU A 61 -25.37 -11.21 2.01
N SER A 62 -25.26 -12.49 2.36
CA SER A 62 -25.39 -12.96 3.75
C SER A 62 -24.23 -12.50 4.64
N GLU A 63 -23.01 -12.53 4.12
CA GLU A 63 -21.83 -11.99 4.82
C GLU A 63 -21.98 -10.48 5.02
N VAL A 64 -22.38 -9.73 4.00
CA VAL A 64 -22.62 -8.29 4.11
C VAL A 64 -23.67 -7.98 5.17
N ALA A 65 -24.82 -8.68 5.16
CA ALA A 65 -25.89 -8.47 6.13
C ALA A 65 -25.43 -8.74 7.57
N ALA A 66 -24.58 -9.76 7.79
CA ALA A 66 -24.05 -10.08 9.12
C ALA A 66 -23.16 -8.97 9.71
N TYR A 67 -22.49 -8.18 8.87
CA TYR A 67 -21.61 -7.07 9.31
C TYR A 67 -22.32 -5.71 9.40
N GLN A 68 -23.59 -5.60 9.00
CA GLN A 68 -24.37 -4.35 9.06
C GLN A 68 -25.22 -4.21 10.34
N ALA A 69 -25.35 -5.29 11.12
CA ALA A 69 -26.12 -5.34 12.37
C ALA A 69 -25.29 -4.91 13.58
#